data_AF-A0A3C0NH96-F1
#
_entry.id   AF-A0A3C0NH96-F1
#
_cell.length_a   1.000
_cell.length_b   1.000
_cell.length_c   1.000
_cell.angle_alpha   90.00
_cell.angle_beta   90.00
_cell.angle_gamma   90.00
#
_symmetry.space_group_name_H-M   'P 1'
#
loop_
_entity.id
_entity.type
_entity.pdbx_description
1 polymer ?
#
loop_
_entity_poly.entity_id
_entity_poly.type
_entity_poly.pdbx_seq_one_letter_code
_entity_poly.pdbx_strand_id
1 'polypeptide(L)'
;MELLNPPSSQLSADSTKELLDTLEDIANNIQTDFEGQLEEVTLAKINMMELITVAAAQAIAKIAFDKFVEGGAGELGKNMTTAISEKVQKLGMVVWNRIKGNTRAVEVLEKAAQGQPEETQQLKNYLYSLWQDENSEFAREVKKLADEIHVEITNNDFGNMNQIVREQSTGYQTKTGPNNTNFFGGSHQHGK
;
A
#
# COMPACT_ATOMS: atom_id res chain seq x y z
N MET A 1 9.63 -63.61 63.14
CA MET A 1 9.16 -62.35 62.53
C MET A 1 10.38 -61.68 61.94
N GLU A 2 10.66 -61.93 60.65
CA GLU A 2 11.67 -61.22 59.87
C GLU A 2 10.94 -60.15 59.06
N LEU A 3 11.29 -58.89 59.26
CA LEU A 3 10.77 -57.77 58.49
C LEU A 3 11.59 -57.65 57.20
N LEU A 4 10.96 -57.99 56.07
CA LEU A 4 11.45 -57.72 54.72
C LEU A 4 11.52 -56.20 54.51
N ASN A 5 12.73 -55.66 54.37
CA ASN A 5 12.92 -54.32 53.79
C ASN A 5 12.79 -54.40 52.27
N PRO A 6 12.03 -53.50 51.62
CA PRO A 6 11.99 -53.44 50.15
C PRO A 6 13.29 -52.83 49.60
N PRO A 7 13.73 -53.24 48.39
CA PRO A 7 14.91 -52.68 47.75
C PRO A 7 14.65 -51.21 47.39
N SER A 8 15.52 -50.32 47.88
CA SER A 8 15.52 -48.91 47.48
C SER A 8 15.92 -48.81 46.00
N SER A 9 15.02 -48.32 45.16
CA SER A 9 15.28 -48.00 43.76
C SER A 9 16.33 -46.88 43.68
N GLN A 10 17.61 -47.24 43.57
CA GLN A 10 18.69 -46.31 43.32
C GLN A 10 18.67 -45.97 41.83
N LEU A 11 18.10 -44.81 41.46
CA LEU A 11 18.45 -44.17 40.19
C LEU A 11 19.97 -43.91 40.24
N SER A 12 20.73 -44.45 39.29
CA SER A 12 22.17 -44.19 39.25
C SER A 12 22.39 -42.70 38.91
N ALA A 13 23.42 -42.10 39.52
CA ALA A 13 23.80 -40.71 39.24
C ALA A 13 24.11 -40.46 37.75
N ASP A 14 24.42 -41.52 37.01
CA ASP A 14 24.71 -41.51 35.58
C ASP A 14 23.45 -41.24 34.75
N SER A 15 22.34 -41.91 35.06
CA SER A 15 21.04 -41.67 34.40
C SER A 15 20.49 -40.28 34.71
N THR A 16 20.76 -39.72 35.89
CA THR A 16 20.35 -38.34 36.19
C THR A 16 21.15 -37.28 35.43
N LYS A 17 22.41 -37.58 35.08
CA LYS A 17 23.26 -36.66 34.34
C LYS A 17 22.90 -36.64 32.85
N GLU A 18 22.66 -37.82 32.28
CA GLU A 18 22.20 -37.96 30.89
C GLU A 18 20.87 -37.23 30.67
N LEU A 19 19.93 -37.32 31.63
CA LEU A 19 18.68 -36.57 31.58
C LEU A 19 18.87 -35.05 31.64
N LEU A 20 19.83 -34.56 32.43
CA LEU A 20 20.13 -33.13 32.51
C LEU A 20 20.76 -32.61 31.22
N ASP A 21 21.72 -33.32 30.66
CA ASP A 21 22.37 -32.95 29.40
C ASP A 21 21.35 -32.92 28.24
N THR A 22 20.43 -33.90 28.20
CA THR A 22 19.36 -33.93 27.18
C THR A 22 18.38 -32.76 27.33
N LEU A 23 18.07 -32.35 28.57
CA LEU A 23 17.18 -31.22 28.83
C LEU A 23 17.85 -29.89 28.44
N GLU A 24 19.16 -29.76 28.65
CA GLU A 24 19.93 -28.58 28.27
C GLU A 24 20.02 -28.44 26.73
N ASP A 25 20.25 -29.54 26.01
CA ASP A 25 20.23 -29.56 24.55
C ASP A 25 18.84 -29.18 23.98
N ILE A 26 17.76 -29.68 24.59
CA ILE A 26 16.40 -29.31 24.19
C ILE A 26 16.14 -27.82 24.44
N ALA A 27 16.56 -27.28 25.60
CA ALA A 27 16.39 -25.87 25.93
C ALA A 27 17.15 -24.95 24.95
N ASN A 28 18.38 -25.33 24.58
CA ASN A 28 19.21 -24.60 23.64
C ASN A 28 18.62 -24.62 22.22
N ASN A 29 18.11 -25.76 21.76
CA ASN A 29 17.46 -25.87 20.44
C ASN A 29 16.16 -25.04 20.38
N ILE A 30 15.34 -25.07 21.43
CA ILE A 30 14.11 -24.26 21.50
C ILE A 30 14.43 -22.77 21.47
N GLN A 31 15.43 -22.32 22.24
CA GLN A 31 15.84 -20.91 22.27
C GLN A 31 16.31 -20.44 20.87
N THR A 32 17.09 -21.27 20.18
CA THR A 32 17.61 -20.97 18.85
C THR A 32 16.50 -20.87 17.80
N ASP A 33 15.50 -21.76 17.85
CA ASP A 33 14.34 -21.74 16.93
C ASP A 33 13.43 -20.52 17.16
N PHE A 34 13.29 -20.04 18.40
CA PHE A 34 12.54 -18.82 18.70
C PHE A 34 13.30 -17.57 18.25
N GLU A 35 14.62 -17.50 18.48
CA GLU A 35 15.44 -16.36 18.06
C GLU A 35 15.47 -16.22 16.53
N GLY A 36 15.61 -17.34 15.79
CA GLY A 36 15.57 -17.33 14.32
C GLY A 36 14.22 -16.86 13.75
N GLN A 37 13.10 -17.29 14.33
CA GLN A 37 11.76 -16.83 13.92
C GLN A 37 11.53 -15.36 14.26
N LEU A 38 12.06 -14.88 15.39
CA LEU A 38 11.99 -13.47 15.77
C LEU A 38 12.84 -12.61 14.84
N GLU A 39 14.02 -13.04 14.43
CA GLU A 39 14.82 -12.33 13.42
C GLU A 39 14.14 -12.27 12.07
N GLU A 40 13.51 -13.36 11.59
CA GLU A 40 12.81 -13.36 10.30
C GLU A 40 11.57 -12.46 10.30
N VAL A 41 10.77 -12.47 11.37
CA VAL A 41 9.64 -11.55 11.56
C VAL A 41 10.11 -10.11 11.70
N THR A 42 11.26 -9.89 12.35
CA THR A 42 11.83 -8.56 12.55
C THR A 42 12.44 -8.03 11.25
N LEU A 43 13.12 -8.86 10.45
CA LEU A 43 13.63 -8.53 9.12
C LEU A 43 12.49 -8.26 8.12
N ALA A 44 11.39 -9.03 8.17
CA ALA A 44 10.19 -8.75 7.39
C ALA A 44 9.52 -7.43 7.81
N LYS A 45 9.49 -7.12 9.11
CA LYS A 45 9.05 -5.81 9.63
C LYS A 45 10.00 -4.67 9.24
N ILE A 46 11.31 -4.90 9.25
CA ILE A 46 12.34 -3.91 8.88
C ILE A 46 12.28 -3.63 7.36
N ASN A 47 12.08 -4.64 6.52
CA ASN A 47 11.82 -4.46 5.09
C ASN A 47 10.49 -3.71 4.84
N MET A 48 9.46 -3.90 5.67
CA MET A 48 8.23 -3.09 5.69
C MET A 48 8.41 -1.69 6.31
N MET A 49 9.49 -1.41 7.04
CA MET A 49 9.80 -0.08 7.57
C MET A 49 10.67 0.74 6.61
N GLU A 50 11.44 0.09 5.74
CA GLU A 50 12.13 0.73 4.61
C GLU A 50 11.17 1.00 3.43
N LEU A 51 10.18 0.12 3.20
CA LEU A 51 9.20 0.23 2.11
C LEU A 51 7.76 0.33 2.65
N ILE A 52 7.04 1.37 2.25
CA ILE A 52 5.63 1.55 2.58
C ILE A 52 4.77 0.37 2.07
N THR A 53 3.80 -0.08 2.86
CA THR A 53 2.85 -1.12 2.44
C THR A 53 1.90 -0.62 1.36
N VAL A 54 1.31 -1.53 0.57
CA VAL A 54 0.31 -1.18 -0.46
C VAL A 54 -0.90 -0.47 0.12
N ALA A 55 -1.42 -0.95 1.25
CA ALA A 55 -2.55 -0.33 1.92
C ALA A 55 -2.23 1.09 2.39
N ALA A 56 -1.03 1.31 2.94
CA ALA A 56 -0.60 2.63 3.37
C ALA A 56 -0.38 3.59 2.19
N ALA A 57 0.26 3.12 1.11
CA ALA A 57 0.42 3.91 -0.12
C ALA A 57 -0.94 4.30 -0.73
N GLN A 58 -1.90 3.38 -0.74
CA GLN A 58 -3.28 3.65 -1.19
C GLN A 58 -4.00 4.65 -0.30
N ALA A 59 -3.86 4.57 1.03
CA ALA A 59 -4.47 5.53 1.96
C ALA A 59 -3.95 6.95 1.70
N ILE A 60 -2.64 7.10 1.51
CA ILE A 60 -2.01 8.37 1.14
C ILE A 60 -2.50 8.85 -0.22
N ALA A 61 -2.52 7.99 -1.24
CA ALA A 61 -2.95 8.36 -2.58
C ALA A 61 -4.41 8.83 -2.61
N LYS A 62 -5.31 8.17 -1.88
CA LYS A 62 -6.71 8.63 -1.74
C LYS A 62 -6.79 10.04 -1.16
N ILE A 63 -5.97 10.35 -0.16
CA ILE A 63 -5.95 11.68 0.48
C ILE A 63 -5.33 12.74 -0.47
N ALA A 64 -4.27 12.40 -1.20
CA ALA A 64 -3.69 13.28 -2.20
C ALA A 64 -4.69 13.58 -3.34
N PHE A 65 -5.44 12.57 -3.78
CA PHE A 65 -6.52 12.72 -4.74
C PHE A 65 -7.61 13.65 -4.21
N ASP A 66 -8.10 13.43 -2.98
CA ASP A 66 -9.12 14.28 -2.38
C ASP A 66 -8.67 15.76 -2.25
N LYS A 67 -7.36 16.01 -2.11
CA LYS A 67 -6.81 17.37 -2.03
C LYS A 67 -6.63 18.05 -3.40
N PHE A 68 -6.11 17.31 -4.38
CA PHE A 68 -5.59 17.90 -5.62
C PHE A 68 -6.42 17.58 -6.87
N VAL A 69 -7.29 16.57 -6.79
CA VAL A 69 -8.11 16.08 -7.90
C VAL A 69 -9.59 16.13 -7.49
N GLU A 70 -10.34 17.08 -8.02
CA GLU A 70 -11.77 17.22 -7.73
C GLU A 70 -12.54 15.93 -8.08
N GLY A 71 -13.17 15.30 -7.08
CA GLY A 71 -13.94 14.06 -7.26
C GLY A 71 -13.12 12.76 -7.33
N GLY A 72 -11.79 12.81 -7.22
CA GLY A 72 -10.91 11.71 -7.61
C GLY A 72 -10.82 10.49 -6.66
N ALA A 73 -11.10 10.64 -5.36
CA ALA A 73 -10.88 9.55 -4.41
C ALA A 73 -11.74 8.29 -4.68
N GLY A 74 -12.92 8.47 -5.28
CA GLY A 74 -13.80 7.37 -5.67
C GLY A 74 -13.41 6.66 -6.97
N GLU A 75 -12.66 7.33 -7.84
CA GLU A 75 -12.23 6.78 -9.15
C GLU A 75 -10.99 5.89 -8.99
N LEU A 76 -10.06 6.27 -8.12
CA LEU A 76 -8.83 5.51 -7.86
C LEU A 76 -9.12 4.05 -7.47
N GLY A 77 -10.14 3.82 -6.64
CA GLY A 77 -10.51 2.48 -6.20
C GLY A 77 -11.12 1.60 -7.30
N LYS A 78 -11.76 2.20 -8.30
CA LYS A 78 -12.44 1.47 -9.40
C LYS A 78 -11.48 1.10 -10.53
N ASN A 79 -10.49 1.95 -10.78
CA ASN A 79 -9.61 1.88 -11.94
C ASN A 79 -8.18 1.45 -11.58
N MET A 80 -7.98 0.75 -10.46
CA MET A 80 -6.66 0.32 -10.01
C MET A 80 -6.07 -0.78 -10.92
N THR A 81 -5.17 -0.40 -11.83
CA THR A 81 -4.37 -1.32 -12.66
C THR A 81 -2.95 -1.49 -12.10
N THR A 82 -2.13 -2.40 -12.64
CA THR A 82 -0.72 -2.54 -12.25
C THR A 82 0.07 -1.25 -12.46
N ALA A 83 -0.10 -0.57 -13.60
CA ALA A 83 0.57 0.70 -13.90
C ALA A 83 0.16 1.82 -12.93
N ILE A 84 -1.13 1.87 -12.58
CA ILE A 84 -1.65 2.82 -11.57
C ILE A 84 -1.11 2.47 -10.17
N SER A 85 -1.04 1.18 -9.84
CA SER A 85 -0.50 0.69 -8.56
C SER A 85 0.96 1.11 -8.37
N GLU A 86 1.80 1.03 -9.40
CA GLU A 86 3.19 1.49 -9.35
C GLU A 86 3.30 3.00 -9.06
N LYS A 87 2.43 3.82 -9.66
CA LYS A 87 2.38 5.26 -9.39
C LYS A 87 1.85 5.57 -7.99
N VAL A 88 0.86 4.82 -7.52
CA VAL A 88 0.35 4.90 -6.13
C VAL A 88 1.45 4.55 -5.14
N GLN A 89 2.23 3.50 -5.39
CA GLN A 89 3.41 3.15 -4.60
C GLN A 89 4.41 4.29 -4.55
N LYS A 90 4.73 4.88 -5.71
CA LYS A 90 5.66 6.01 -5.80
C LYS A 90 5.18 7.21 -4.99
N LEU A 91 3.91 7.58 -5.11
CA LEU A 91 3.30 8.65 -4.31
C LEU A 91 3.39 8.32 -2.80
N GLY A 92 3.03 7.11 -2.42
CA GLY A 92 3.15 6.61 -1.05
C GLY A 92 4.57 6.74 -0.52
N MET A 93 5.59 6.36 -1.31
CA MET A 93 7.00 6.47 -0.93
C MET A 93 7.46 7.91 -0.75
N VAL A 94 7.05 8.83 -1.62
CA VAL A 94 7.38 10.27 -1.49
C VAL A 94 6.88 10.81 -0.16
N VAL A 95 5.63 10.51 0.18
CA VAL A 95 5.04 10.95 1.45
C VAL A 95 5.65 10.20 2.64
N TRP A 96 5.86 8.88 2.52
CA TRP A 96 6.52 8.06 3.54
C TRP A 96 7.88 8.63 3.93
N ASN A 97 8.73 8.94 2.95
CA ASN A 97 10.06 9.49 3.19
C ASN A 97 10.02 10.81 3.96
N ARG A 98 8.92 11.57 3.83
CA ARG A 98 8.71 12.79 4.60
C ARG A 98 8.26 12.54 6.03
N ILE A 99 7.47 11.49 6.28
CA ILE A 99 6.78 11.29 7.57
C ILE A 99 7.37 10.16 8.43
N LYS A 100 8.23 9.29 7.89
CA LYS A 100 8.77 8.11 8.59
C LYS A 100 9.53 8.41 9.88
N GLY A 101 10.06 9.62 10.01
CA GLY A 101 10.70 10.10 11.25
C GLY A 101 9.72 10.59 12.33
N ASN A 102 8.42 10.65 12.04
CA ASN A 102 7.38 11.09 12.97
C ASN A 102 6.52 9.89 13.40
N THR A 103 6.86 9.30 14.55
CA THR A 103 6.20 8.09 15.10
C THR A 103 4.68 8.22 15.14
N ARG A 104 4.15 9.40 15.52
CA ARG A 104 2.70 9.63 15.58
C ARG A 104 2.07 9.61 14.19
N ALA A 105 2.72 10.22 13.20
CA ALA A 105 2.23 10.21 11.82
C ALA A 105 2.25 8.81 11.22
N VAL A 106 3.29 8.01 11.53
CA VAL A 106 3.39 6.61 11.11
C VAL A 106 2.28 5.76 11.73
N GLU A 107 2.04 5.88 13.02
CA GLU A 107 0.97 5.12 13.70
C GLU A 107 -0.42 5.47 13.13
N VAL A 108 -0.68 6.76 12.89
CA VAL A 108 -1.92 7.23 12.28
C VAL A 108 -2.07 6.69 10.85
N LEU A 109 -0.97 6.63 10.08
CA LEU A 109 -0.97 6.03 8.75
C LEU A 109 -1.30 4.54 8.78
N GLU A 110 -0.70 3.78 9.69
CA GLU A 110 -0.94 2.34 9.83
C GLU A 110 -2.41 2.04 10.15
N LYS A 111 -3.00 2.79 11.09
CA LYS A 111 -4.42 2.64 11.45
C LYS A 111 -5.36 3.11 10.33
N ALA A 112 -5.03 4.20 9.64
CA ALA A 112 -5.78 4.63 8.47
C ALA A 112 -5.73 3.58 7.34
N ALA A 113 -4.58 2.94 7.12
CA ALA A 113 -4.42 1.86 6.15
C ALA A 113 -5.29 0.62 6.47
N GLN A 114 -5.63 0.41 7.75
CA GLN A 114 -6.57 -0.62 8.20
C GLN A 114 -8.04 -0.20 8.03
N GLY A 115 -8.31 1.01 7.52
CA GLY A 115 -9.66 1.52 7.26
C GLY A 115 -10.33 2.14 8.49
N GLN A 116 -9.57 2.50 9.53
CA GLN A 116 -10.16 3.19 10.68
C GLN A 116 -10.52 4.65 10.31
N PRO A 117 -11.80 5.05 10.44
CA PRO A 117 -12.29 6.32 9.89
C PRO A 117 -11.74 7.54 10.65
N GLU A 118 -11.59 7.44 11.97
CA GLU A 118 -11.06 8.52 12.81
C GLU A 118 -9.60 8.81 12.45
N GLU A 119 -8.78 7.78 12.32
CA GLU A 119 -7.38 7.88 11.93
C GLU A 119 -7.22 8.30 10.47
N THR A 120 -8.14 7.90 9.59
CA THR A 120 -8.17 8.41 8.21
C THR A 120 -8.35 9.93 8.20
N GLN A 121 -9.27 10.46 9.02
CA GLN A 121 -9.47 11.91 9.14
C GLN A 121 -8.27 12.61 9.79
N GLN A 122 -7.65 12.00 10.80
CA GLN A 122 -6.43 12.53 11.42
C GLN A 122 -5.26 12.56 10.42
N LEU A 123 -5.06 11.49 9.65
CA LEU A 123 -4.05 11.41 8.60
C LEU A 123 -4.28 12.50 7.56
N LYS A 124 -5.53 12.65 7.11
CA LYS A 124 -5.93 13.68 6.15
C LYS A 124 -5.56 15.08 6.64
N ASN A 125 -5.95 15.44 7.86
CA ASN A 125 -5.62 16.74 8.44
C ASN A 125 -4.10 16.97 8.54
N TYR A 126 -3.35 15.94 8.96
CA TYR A 126 -1.90 16.01 9.04
C TYR A 126 -1.27 16.22 7.67
N LEU A 127 -1.60 15.40 6.68
CA LEU A 127 -1.06 15.50 5.32
C LEU A 127 -1.44 16.83 4.65
N TYR A 128 -2.66 17.33 4.87
CA TYR A 128 -3.10 18.63 4.33
C TYR A 128 -2.27 19.78 4.91
N SER A 129 -1.87 19.70 6.17
CA SER A 129 -0.97 20.71 6.75
C SER A 129 0.44 20.66 6.15
N LEU A 130 0.93 19.47 5.78
CA LEU A 130 2.21 19.34 5.05
C LEU A 130 2.15 19.88 3.62
N TRP A 131 0.95 19.93 3.02
CA TRP A 131 0.73 20.43 1.66
C TRP A 131 0.06 21.80 1.62
N GLN A 132 0.00 22.50 2.76
CA GLN A 132 -0.65 23.81 2.85
C GLN A 132 0.03 24.86 1.95
N ASP A 133 1.36 24.82 1.87
CA ASP A 133 2.11 25.57 0.86
C ASP A 133 2.19 24.76 -0.43
N GLU A 134 1.24 25.01 -1.34
CA GLU A 134 1.17 24.33 -2.63
C GLU A 134 2.34 24.67 -3.56
N ASN A 135 3.14 25.70 -3.25
CA ASN A 135 4.35 26.04 -4.00
C ASN A 135 5.59 25.32 -3.47
N SER A 136 5.51 24.70 -2.29
CA SER A 136 6.60 23.89 -1.75
C SER A 136 6.92 22.73 -2.70
N GLU A 137 8.22 22.40 -2.79
CA GLU A 137 8.68 21.30 -3.66
C GLU A 137 7.95 20.00 -3.35
N PHE A 138 7.76 19.71 -2.06
CA PHE A 138 7.04 18.53 -1.59
C PHE A 138 5.57 18.50 -2.04
N ALA A 139 4.82 19.59 -1.83
CA ALA A 139 3.42 19.63 -2.25
C ALA A 139 3.28 19.55 -3.78
N ARG A 140 4.18 20.20 -4.53
CA ARG A 140 4.22 20.11 -6.00
C ARG A 140 4.51 18.72 -6.51
N GLU A 141 5.41 17.98 -5.86
CA GLU A 141 5.72 16.60 -6.22
C GLU A 141 4.52 15.68 -5.98
N VAL A 142 3.88 15.79 -4.82
CA VAL A 142 2.68 14.99 -4.50
C VAL A 142 1.54 15.31 -5.45
N LYS A 143 1.29 16.60 -5.71
CA LYS A 143 0.28 17.05 -6.69
C LYS A 143 0.56 16.48 -8.07
N LYS A 144 1.79 16.59 -8.56
CA LYS A 144 2.19 16.06 -9.87
C LYS A 144 1.90 14.55 -9.97
N LEU A 145 2.25 13.78 -8.95
CA LEU A 145 1.97 12.34 -8.95
C LEU A 145 0.47 12.03 -8.90
N ALA A 146 -0.32 12.80 -8.14
CA ALA A 146 -1.77 12.68 -8.14
C ALA A 146 -2.37 12.97 -9.52
N ASP A 147 -1.94 14.06 -10.16
CA ASP A 147 -2.36 14.43 -11.52
C ASP A 147 -1.98 13.35 -12.54
N GLU A 148 -0.76 12.80 -12.47
CA GLU A 148 -0.32 11.71 -13.36
C GLU A 148 -1.17 10.44 -13.19
N ILE A 149 -1.53 10.08 -11.96
CA ILE A 149 -2.41 8.93 -11.70
C ILE A 149 -3.81 9.23 -12.25
N HIS A 150 -4.33 10.45 -12.07
CA HIS A 150 -5.66 10.83 -12.58
C HIS A 150 -5.70 10.76 -14.11
N VAL A 151 -4.69 11.30 -14.80
CA VAL A 151 -4.56 11.18 -16.26
C VAL A 151 -4.53 9.71 -16.69
N GLU A 152 -3.79 8.85 -15.99
CA GLU A 152 -3.75 7.41 -16.29
C GLU A 152 -5.13 6.75 -16.12
N ILE A 153 -5.87 7.10 -15.06
CA ILE A 153 -7.23 6.62 -14.82
C ILE A 153 -8.16 7.05 -15.97
N THR A 154 -8.20 8.35 -16.29
CA THR A 154 -9.07 8.88 -17.35
C THR A 154 -8.70 8.31 -18.72
N ASN A 155 -7.40 8.10 -18.98
CA ASN A 155 -6.94 7.52 -20.23
C ASN A 155 -7.40 6.07 -20.43
N ASN A 156 -7.44 5.28 -19.35
CA ASN A 156 -7.95 3.92 -19.36
C ASN A 156 -9.50 3.87 -19.51
N ASP A 157 -10.23 4.93 -19.13
CA ASP A 157 -11.68 5.03 -19.28
C ASP A 157 -12.16 5.39 -20.71
N PHE A 158 -11.30 5.95 -21.59
CA PHE A 158 -11.68 6.27 -22.98
C PHE A 158 -11.97 5.02 -23.86
N GLY A 159 -11.74 3.81 -23.35
CA GLY A 159 -12.24 2.58 -23.97
C GLY A 159 -13.77 2.45 -23.97
N ASN A 160 -14.48 3.27 -23.20
CA ASN A 160 -15.92 3.22 -22.97
C ASN A 160 -16.67 4.51 -23.36
N MET A 161 -16.29 5.20 -24.45
CA MET A 161 -17.11 6.29 -24.99
C MET A 161 -18.41 5.74 -25.61
N ASN A 162 -19.46 5.62 -24.78
CA ASN A 162 -20.84 5.53 -25.23
C ASN A 162 -21.23 6.86 -25.89
N GLN A 163 -21.28 6.86 -27.22
CA GLN A 163 -21.72 7.97 -28.05
C GLN A 163 -23.23 8.18 -27.88
N ILE A 164 -23.64 9.12 -27.01
CA ILE A 164 -25.03 9.62 -27.02
C ILE A 164 -25.13 10.67 -28.13
N VAL A 165 -25.58 10.25 -29.32
CA VAL A 165 -26.02 11.17 -30.37
C VAL A 165 -27.38 11.73 -29.96
N ARG A 166 -27.42 12.94 -29.39
CA ARG A 166 -28.63 13.75 -29.34
C ARG A 166 -28.43 15.01 -30.17
N GLU A 167 -29.28 15.11 -31.19
CA GLU A 167 -29.70 16.32 -31.91
C GLU A 167 -28.73 16.94 -32.93
N GLN A 168 -29.06 16.67 -34.21
CA GLN A 168 -29.10 17.62 -35.35
C GLN A 168 -28.00 18.68 -35.51
N SER A 169 -26.75 18.38 -35.19
CA SER A 169 -25.62 19.16 -35.69
C SER A 169 -24.65 18.21 -36.37
N THR A 170 -24.25 18.55 -37.59
CA THR A 170 -23.25 17.82 -38.38
C THR A 170 -22.02 17.53 -37.52
N GLY A 171 -21.97 16.32 -36.98
CA GLY A 171 -20.99 15.89 -35.99
C GLY A 171 -19.64 15.72 -36.65
N TYR A 172 -18.81 16.76 -36.58
CA TYR A 172 -17.41 16.61 -36.90
C TYR A 172 -16.72 15.86 -35.75
N GLN A 173 -16.35 14.62 -36.02
CA GLN A 173 -15.48 13.85 -35.12
C GLN A 173 -14.03 14.21 -35.43
N THR A 174 -13.37 14.90 -34.50
CA THR A 174 -11.92 15.05 -34.53
C THR A 174 -11.31 13.91 -33.72
N LYS A 175 -10.73 12.92 -34.40
CA LYS A 175 -9.92 11.88 -33.77
C LYS A 175 -8.46 12.31 -33.80
N THR A 176 -7.89 12.65 -32.65
CA THR A 176 -6.44 12.84 -32.51
C THR A 176 -5.82 11.47 -32.22
N GLY A 177 -5.19 10.85 -33.22
CA GLY A 177 -4.46 9.60 -33.04
C GLY A 177 -3.13 9.80 -32.29
N PRO A 178 -2.54 8.73 -31.73
CA PRO A 178 -1.16 8.78 -31.25
C PRO A 178 -0.26 9.24 -32.41
N ASN A 179 0.52 10.31 -32.20
CA ASN A 179 1.33 11.05 -33.20
C ASN A 179 0.64 12.14 -34.03
N ASN A 180 -0.43 12.78 -33.53
CA ASN A 180 -1.03 13.97 -34.16
C ASN A 180 -1.55 13.74 -35.60
N THR A 181 -1.91 12.50 -35.93
CA THR A 181 -2.61 12.17 -37.17
C THR A 181 -4.10 12.44 -36.99
N ASN A 182 -4.59 13.53 -37.59
CA ASN A 182 -6.00 13.86 -37.59
C ASN A 182 -6.73 13.09 -38.70
N PHE A 183 -7.71 12.26 -38.32
CA PHE A 183 -8.61 11.63 -39.27
C PHE A 183 -9.91 12.44 -39.36
N PHE A 184 -10.11 13.12 -40.49
CA PHE A 184 -11.36 13.80 -40.82
C PHE A 184 -12.24 12.86 -41.64
N GLY A 185 -13.16 12.16 -40.97
CA GLY A 185 -14.19 11.35 -41.64
C GLY A 185 -15.53 12.09 -41.64
N GLY A 186 -15.90 12.68 -42.78
CA GLY A 186 -17.22 13.26 -43.00
C GLY A 186 -17.96 12.52 -44.13
N SER A 187 -19.23 12.18 -43.92
CA SER A 187 -20.10 11.68 -44.97
C SER A 187 -20.67 12.85 -45.78
N HIS A 188 -20.25 13.00 -47.03
CA HIS A 188 -20.90 13.92 -47.97
C HIS A 188 -22.15 13.25 -48.55
N GLN A 189 -23.33 13.61 -48.05
CA GLN A 189 -24.58 13.33 -48.76
C GLN A 189 -24.76 14.41 -49.85
N HIS A 190 -24.64 14.01 -51.11
CA HIS A 190 -25.03 14.85 -52.24
C HIS A 190 -26.54 14.68 -52.44
N GLY A 191 -27.30 15.75 -52.23
CA GLY A 191 -28.75 15.76 -52.35
C GLY A 191 -29.23 15.39 -53.74
N LYS A 192 -30.34 14.66 -53.79
CA LYS A 192 -31.29 14.64 -54.90
C LYS A 192 -32.69 14.83 -54.34
#